data_AF-A0A3N5H232-F1
#
_entry.id   AF-A0A3N5H232-F1
#
_cell.length_a   1.000
_cell.length_b   1.000
_cell.length_c   1.000
_cell.angle_alpha   90.00
_cell.angle_beta   90.00
_cell.angle_gamma   90.00
#
_symmetry.space_group_name_H-M   'P 1'
#
loop_
_entity.id
_entity.type
_entity.pdbx_description
1 polymer ?
#
loop_
_entity_poly.entity_id
_entity_poly.type
_entity_poly.pdbx_seq_one_letter_code
_entity_poly.pdbx_strand_id
1 'polypeptide(L)'
;MTEERETPAGGAVATRWVEVAVGLVFVGLGFLVVADSHRVGASWGDDGPKSGYFPNIIGWILAASGAWIAGQTIYRWKRLAGQVFVTYADFKPVLAMLLPTIAYVILIKLIGIYVASALYIAGFMLFQGKYKWLPTLCVSLGVPGVIFALFEIWFLIPLPKGPLERMLGY
;
A
#
# COMPACT_ATOMS: atom_id res chain seq x y z
N MET A 1 40.68 15.73 4.14
CA MET A 1 40.45 14.29 4.28
C MET A 1 39.15 13.99 3.57
N THR A 2 39.22 13.76 2.25
CA THR A 2 38.08 13.41 1.41
C THR A 2 37.78 11.95 1.69
N GLU A 3 36.66 11.66 2.36
CA GLU A 3 36.13 10.30 2.41
C GLU A 3 35.80 9.88 0.96
N GLU A 4 36.69 9.09 0.40
CA GLU A 4 36.46 8.34 -0.81
C GLU A 4 35.35 7.34 -0.48
N ARG A 5 34.10 7.67 -0.85
CA ARG A 5 32.98 6.73 -0.76
C ARG A 5 33.34 5.52 -1.61
N GLU A 6 33.78 4.44 -0.96
CA GLU A 6 33.94 3.13 -1.58
C GLU A 6 32.67 2.83 -2.38
N THR A 7 32.85 2.70 -3.69
CA THR A 7 31.78 2.25 -4.57
C THR A 7 31.56 0.77 -4.24
N PRO A 8 30.41 0.36 -3.68
CA PRO A 8 30.22 -1.04 -3.34
C PRO A 8 30.28 -1.86 -4.62
N ALA A 9 31.31 -2.70 -4.74
CA ALA A 9 31.48 -3.63 -5.83
C ALA A 9 30.40 -4.72 -5.71
N GLY A 10 29.33 -4.59 -6.50
CA GLY A 10 28.36 -5.67 -6.74
C GLY A 10 26.90 -5.32 -6.44
N GLY A 11 26.14 -5.07 -7.51
CA GLY A 11 24.67 -5.21 -7.58
C GLY A 11 23.80 -4.14 -6.92
N ALA A 12 24.28 -2.91 -6.81
CA ALA A 12 23.44 -1.76 -6.49
C ALA A 12 22.54 -1.36 -7.68
N VAL A 13 21.24 -1.12 -7.44
CA VAL A 13 20.32 -0.61 -8.47
C VAL A 13 20.45 0.91 -8.57
N ALA A 14 20.61 1.46 -9.78
CA ALA A 14 20.82 2.89 -9.98
C ALA A 14 19.52 3.71 -9.82
N THR A 15 19.57 4.77 -9.02
CA THR A 15 18.43 5.65 -8.68
C THR A 15 17.66 6.15 -9.89
N ARG A 16 18.37 6.62 -10.93
CA ARG A 16 17.76 7.20 -12.15
C ARG A 16 16.78 6.25 -12.86
N TRP A 17 17.08 4.95 -12.89
CA TRP A 17 16.24 3.97 -13.57
C TRP A 17 15.00 3.64 -12.74
N VAL A 18 15.18 3.52 -11.43
CA VAL A 18 14.08 3.22 -10.50
C VAL A 18 13.10 4.39 -10.44
N GLU A 19 13.59 5.62 -10.26
CA GLU A 19 12.72 6.79 -10.17
C GLU A 19 11.92 7.03 -11.45
N VAL A 20 12.54 6.90 -12.63
CA VAL A 20 11.79 7.00 -13.90
C VAL A 20 10.77 5.88 -14.03
N ALA A 21 11.15 4.62 -13.73
CA ALA A 21 10.23 3.50 -13.82
C ALA A 21 9.03 3.67 -12.88
N VAL A 22 9.27 4.02 -11.62
CA VAL A 22 8.21 4.26 -10.62
C VAL A 22 7.34 5.46 -11.02
N GLY A 23 7.94 6.55 -11.49
CA GLY A 23 7.21 7.71 -11.99
C GLY A 23 6.27 7.33 -13.14
N LEU A 24 6.76 6.56 -14.12
CA LEU A 24 5.95 6.07 -15.24
C LEU A 24 4.86 5.09 -14.79
N VAL A 25 5.13 4.22 -13.82
CA VAL A 25 4.11 3.34 -13.23
C VAL A 25 3.01 4.16 -12.56
N PHE A 26 3.35 5.20 -11.81
CA PHE A 26 2.35 6.10 -11.20
C PHE A 26 1.54 6.87 -12.25
N VAL A 27 2.17 7.29 -13.35
CA VAL A 27 1.45 7.86 -14.50
C VAL A 27 0.44 6.86 -15.06
N GLY A 28 0.88 5.63 -15.33
CA GLY A 28 0.01 4.57 -15.85
C GLY A 28 -1.14 4.22 -14.90
N LEU A 29 -0.87 4.05 -13.61
CA LEU A 29 -1.89 3.79 -12.59
C LEU A 29 -2.84 4.97 -12.42
N GLY A 30 -2.35 6.20 -12.44
CA GLY A 30 -3.17 7.41 -12.38
C GLY A 30 -4.15 7.47 -13.54
N PHE A 31 -3.69 7.24 -14.76
CA PHE A 31 -4.57 7.17 -15.94
C PHE A 31 -5.54 5.99 -15.90
N LEU A 32 -5.12 4.83 -15.40
CA LEU A 32 -6.00 3.69 -15.19
C LEU A 32 -7.16 4.05 -14.24
N VAL A 33 -6.84 4.70 -13.12
CA VAL A 33 -7.84 5.16 -12.14
C VAL A 33 -8.77 6.19 -12.77
N VAL A 34 -8.26 7.16 -13.52
CA VAL A 34 -9.08 8.15 -14.25
C VAL A 34 -10.04 7.46 -15.21
N ALA A 35 -9.55 6.52 -16.03
CA ALA A 35 -10.36 5.79 -16.98
C ALA A 35 -11.49 5.00 -16.29
N ASP A 36 -11.18 4.28 -15.21
CA ASP A 36 -12.19 3.54 -14.45
C ASP A 36 -13.18 4.48 -13.75
N SER A 37 -12.70 5.61 -13.24
CA SER A 37 -13.54 6.65 -12.62
C SER A 37 -14.56 7.22 -13.60
N HIS A 38 -14.15 7.46 -14.84
CA HIS A 38 -15.07 7.88 -15.90
C HIS A 38 -16.08 6.79 -16.26
N ARG A 39 -15.68 5.51 -16.22
CA ARG A 39 -16.57 4.36 -16.43
C ARG A 39 -17.65 4.26 -15.35
N VAL A 40 -17.32 4.52 -14.08
CA VAL A 40 -18.28 4.45 -12.96
C VAL A 40 -19.00 5.78 -12.66
N GLY A 41 -18.61 6.86 -13.34
CA GLY A 41 -19.22 8.19 -13.25
C GLY A 41 -18.40 9.17 -12.42
N ALA A 42 -17.76 10.13 -13.09
CA ALA A 42 -16.87 11.13 -12.49
C ALA A 42 -17.51 12.52 -12.31
N SER A 43 -18.81 12.66 -12.54
CA SER A 43 -19.54 13.94 -12.41
C SER A 43 -20.17 14.10 -11.04
N TRP A 44 -20.50 15.34 -10.69
CA TRP A 44 -21.46 15.62 -9.63
C TRP A 44 -22.87 15.31 -10.15
N GLY A 45 -23.67 14.59 -9.38
CA GLY A 45 -25.08 14.29 -9.69
C GLY A 45 -26.02 14.99 -8.71
N ASP A 46 -27.33 14.79 -8.92
CA ASP A 46 -28.37 15.44 -8.11
C ASP A 46 -28.34 14.99 -6.65
N ASP A 47 -27.93 13.73 -6.40
CA ASP A 47 -27.78 13.16 -5.05
C ASP A 47 -26.36 13.32 -4.47
N GLY A 48 -25.49 14.10 -5.14
CA GLY A 48 -24.11 14.33 -4.72
C GLY A 48 -23.03 13.72 -5.64
N PRO A 49 -21.78 13.62 -5.17
CA PRO A 49 -20.67 13.14 -6.00
C PRO A 49 -20.85 11.65 -6.32
N LYS A 50 -20.76 11.31 -7.60
CA LYS A 50 -20.76 9.91 -8.04
C LYS A 50 -19.51 9.19 -7.54
N SER A 51 -19.54 7.86 -7.53
CA SER A 51 -18.46 7.00 -7.02
C SER A 51 -17.09 7.27 -7.67
N GLY A 52 -17.07 7.68 -8.94
CA GLY A 52 -15.84 8.02 -9.66
C GLY A 52 -15.39 9.47 -9.48
N TYR A 53 -16.19 10.36 -8.88
CA TYR A 53 -15.85 11.78 -8.77
C TYR A 53 -14.55 11.98 -7.98
N PHE A 54 -14.46 11.39 -6.79
CA PHE A 54 -13.28 11.50 -5.94
C PHE A 54 -12.07 10.72 -6.48
N PRO A 55 -12.20 9.44 -6.88
CA PRO A 55 -11.10 8.69 -7.49
C PRO A 55 -10.52 9.35 -8.74
N ASN A 56 -11.33 10.04 -9.56
CA ASN A 56 -10.85 10.77 -10.73
C ASN A 56 -9.84 11.87 -10.36
N ILE A 57 -10.15 12.67 -9.33
CA ILE A 57 -9.26 13.74 -8.85
C ILE A 57 -7.93 13.14 -8.35
N ILE A 58 -8.01 12.07 -7.56
CA ILE A 58 -6.82 11.38 -7.04
C ILE A 58 -6.00 10.76 -8.18
N GLY A 59 -6.66 10.20 -9.21
CA GLY A 59 -6.00 9.66 -10.38
C GLY A 59 -5.19 10.72 -11.14
N TRP A 60 -5.74 11.92 -11.35
CA TRP A 60 -5.02 13.04 -11.96
C TRP A 60 -3.85 13.53 -11.12
N ILE A 61 -4.03 13.65 -9.80
CA ILE A 61 -2.94 14.03 -8.88
C ILE A 61 -1.82 12.99 -8.92
N LEU A 62 -2.17 11.70 -8.92
CA LEU A 62 -1.20 10.60 -9.02
C LEU A 62 -0.45 10.64 -10.35
N ALA A 63 -1.14 10.85 -11.46
CA ALA A 63 -0.51 10.96 -12.78
C ALA A 63 0.42 12.18 -12.87
N ALA A 64 -0.02 13.35 -12.39
CA ALA A 64 0.81 14.55 -12.35
C ALA A 64 2.05 14.37 -11.47
N SER A 65 1.90 13.71 -10.32
CA SER A 65 3.01 13.44 -9.39
C SER A 65 4.02 12.46 -10.01
N GLY A 66 3.55 11.40 -10.67
CA GLY A 66 4.39 10.47 -11.41
C GLY A 66 5.14 11.13 -12.57
N ALA A 67 4.46 11.99 -13.33
CA ALA A 67 5.05 12.75 -14.43
C ALA A 67 6.10 13.75 -13.92
N TRP A 68 5.84 14.39 -12.77
CA TRP A 68 6.80 15.27 -12.11
C TRP A 68 8.06 14.52 -11.70
N ILE A 69 7.92 13.34 -11.08
CA ILE A 69 9.05 12.49 -10.70
C ILE A 69 9.86 12.10 -11.94
N ALA A 70 9.22 11.52 -12.96
CA ALA A 70 9.90 11.10 -14.18
C ALA A 70 10.60 12.27 -14.89
N GLY A 71 9.91 13.41 -15.01
CA GLY A 71 10.46 14.64 -15.60
C GLY A 71 11.65 15.19 -14.82
N GLN A 72 11.56 15.23 -13.48
CA GLN A 72 12.66 15.67 -12.63
C GLN A 72 13.87 14.74 -12.75
N THR A 73 13.66 13.42 -12.78
CA THR A 73 14.72 12.43 -12.90
C THR A 73 15.42 12.52 -14.26
N ILE A 74 14.66 12.73 -15.34
CA ILE A 74 15.21 12.98 -16.68
C ILE A 74 16.00 14.30 -16.72
N TYR A 75 15.47 15.37 -16.14
CA TYR A 75 16.18 16.64 -16.06
C TYR A 75 17.51 16.52 -15.29
N ARG A 76 17.53 15.72 -14.22
CA ARG A 76 18.71 15.50 -13.36
C ARG A 76 19.54 14.27 -13.76
N TRP A 77 19.32 13.70 -14.96
CA TRP A 77 19.83 12.38 -15.35
C TRP A 77 21.34 12.20 -15.15
N LYS A 78 22.12 13.20 -15.55
CA LYS A 78 23.59 13.19 -15.40
C LYS A 78 24.03 13.29 -13.93
N ARG A 79 23.28 14.04 -13.10
CA ARG A 79 23.58 14.23 -11.66
C ARG A 79 23.24 13.00 -10.81
N LEU A 80 22.30 12.18 -11.29
CA LEU A 80 21.90 10.93 -10.67
C LEU A 80 22.78 9.75 -11.11
N ALA A 81 23.71 9.96 -12.06
CA ALA A 81 24.68 8.95 -12.45
C ALA A 81 25.60 8.61 -11.27
N GLY A 82 25.66 7.33 -10.90
CA GLY A 82 26.45 6.83 -9.77
C GLY A 82 25.71 6.84 -8.42
N GLN A 83 24.48 7.34 -8.35
CA GLN A 83 23.67 7.21 -7.13
C GLN A 83 23.02 5.83 -7.04
N VAL A 84 23.14 5.22 -5.87
CA VAL A 84 22.55 3.92 -5.54
C VAL A 84 21.19 4.15 -4.89
N PHE A 85 20.15 3.47 -5.39
CA PHE A 85 18.80 3.55 -4.86
C PHE A 85 18.66 2.77 -3.55
N VAL A 86 19.05 1.50 -3.58
CA VAL A 86 18.93 0.58 -2.46
C VAL A 86 20.09 -0.41 -2.51
N THR A 87 20.67 -0.70 -1.36
CA THR A 87 21.62 -1.81 -1.24
C THR A 87 20.86 -3.12 -0.96
N TYR A 88 21.45 -4.27 -1.26
CA TYR A 88 20.81 -5.56 -0.94
C TYR A 88 20.51 -5.72 0.56
N ALA A 89 21.32 -5.12 1.43
CA ALA A 89 21.10 -5.14 2.88
C ALA A 89 19.79 -4.42 3.25
N ASP A 90 19.51 -3.30 2.59
CA ASP A 90 18.31 -2.47 2.84
C ASP A 90 17.04 -3.06 2.21
N PHE A 91 17.18 -3.99 1.27
CA PHE A 91 16.05 -4.65 0.63
C PHE A 91 15.32 -5.64 1.55
N LYS A 92 16.04 -6.26 2.49
CA LYS A 92 15.48 -7.26 3.41
C LYS A 92 14.39 -6.68 4.34
N PRO A 93 14.58 -5.51 4.99
CA PRO A 93 13.51 -4.87 5.76
C PRO A 93 12.26 -4.53 4.92
N VAL A 94 12.43 -4.13 3.65
CA VAL A 94 11.30 -3.84 2.75
C VAL A 94 10.48 -5.10 2.50
N LEU A 95 11.15 -6.22 2.20
CA LEU A 95 10.48 -7.51 2.00
C LEU A 95 9.80 -8.03 3.27
N ALA A 96 10.41 -7.79 4.44
CA ALA A 96 9.83 -8.17 5.73
C ALA A 96 8.49 -7.47 6.00
N MET A 97 8.23 -6.32 5.38
CA MET A 97 6.92 -5.66 5.42
C MET A 97 6.02 -6.10 4.28
N LEU A 98 6.55 -6.09 3.05
CA LEU A 98 5.78 -6.36 1.84
C LEU A 98 5.17 -7.77 1.79
N LEU A 99 5.97 -8.80 2.12
CA LEU A 99 5.53 -10.19 2.01
C LEU A 99 4.36 -10.50 2.96
N PRO A 100 4.43 -10.14 4.26
CA PRO A 100 3.27 -10.25 5.14
C PRO A 100 2.04 -9.47 4.66
N THR A 101 2.21 -8.27 4.10
CA THR A 101 1.08 -7.47 3.59
C THR A 101 0.41 -8.15 2.39
N ILE A 102 1.19 -8.73 1.47
CA ILE A 102 0.66 -9.52 0.34
C ILE A 102 -0.11 -10.74 0.87
N ALA A 103 0.47 -11.46 1.84
CA ALA A 103 -0.19 -12.60 2.47
C ALA A 103 -1.52 -12.18 3.14
N TYR A 104 -1.55 -11.02 3.80
CA TYR A 104 -2.77 -10.46 4.38
C TYR A 104 -3.85 -10.23 3.32
N VAL A 105 -3.54 -9.58 2.19
CA VAL A 105 -4.51 -9.36 1.10
C VAL A 105 -5.08 -10.68 0.56
N ILE A 106 -4.23 -11.73 0.45
CA ILE A 106 -4.68 -13.06 0.05
C ILE A 106 -5.61 -13.66 1.11
N LEU A 107 -5.27 -13.55 2.40
CA LEU A 107 -6.08 -14.05 3.50
C LEU A 107 -7.45 -13.36 3.57
N ILE A 108 -7.56 -12.05 3.27
CA ILE A 108 -8.86 -11.36 3.24
C ILE A 108 -9.84 -12.09 2.32
N LYS A 109 -9.38 -12.56 1.15
CA LYS A 109 -10.26 -13.31 0.21
C LYS A 109 -10.68 -14.68 0.73
N LEU A 110 -9.87 -15.32 1.58
CA LEU A 110 -10.10 -16.68 2.05
C LEU A 110 -10.95 -16.71 3.33
N ILE A 111 -10.60 -15.85 4.29
CA ILE A 111 -11.11 -15.91 5.66
C ILE A 111 -11.73 -14.60 6.14
N GLY A 112 -11.93 -13.61 5.26
CA GLY A 112 -12.52 -12.32 5.60
C GLY A 112 -11.53 -11.33 6.18
N ILE A 113 -11.90 -10.05 6.15
CA ILE A 113 -11.02 -8.96 6.57
C ILE A 113 -10.73 -8.98 8.07
N TYR A 114 -11.68 -9.38 8.91
CA TYR A 114 -11.53 -9.32 10.37
C TYR A 114 -10.56 -10.37 10.89
N VAL A 115 -10.76 -11.63 10.49
CA VAL A 115 -9.87 -12.73 10.87
C VAL A 115 -8.49 -12.55 10.25
N ALA A 116 -8.43 -12.13 8.98
CA ALA A 116 -7.16 -11.83 8.33
C ALA A 116 -6.40 -10.71 9.05
N SER A 117 -7.11 -9.65 9.48
CA SER A 117 -6.51 -8.54 10.24
C SER A 117 -6.01 -9.00 11.60
N ALA A 118 -6.77 -9.83 12.32
CA ALA A 118 -6.34 -10.36 13.61
C ALA A 118 -5.05 -11.18 13.49
N LEU A 119 -4.99 -12.08 12.52
CA LEU A 119 -3.79 -12.88 12.25
C LEU A 119 -2.61 -12.00 11.81
N TYR A 120 -2.85 -11.02 10.94
CA TYR A 120 -1.83 -10.10 10.47
C TYR A 120 -1.22 -9.28 11.61
N ILE A 121 -2.07 -8.67 12.45
CA ILE A 121 -1.65 -7.88 13.61
C ILE A 121 -0.90 -8.77 14.60
N ALA A 122 -1.45 -9.95 14.93
CA ALA A 122 -0.81 -10.87 15.87
C ALA A 122 0.56 -11.33 15.36
N GLY A 123 0.65 -11.70 14.08
CA GLY A 123 1.90 -12.09 13.44
C GLY A 123 2.94 -10.97 13.48
N PHE A 124 2.55 -9.74 13.15
CA PHE A 124 3.44 -8.59 13.23
C PHE A 124 3.93 -8.32 14.64
N MET A 125 3.04 -8.33 15.62
CA MET A 125 3.38 -8.06 17.01
C MET A 125 4.30 -9.14 17.59
N LEU A 126 4.05 -10.42 17.30
CA LEU A 126 4.87 -11.51 17.82
C LEU A 126 6.22 -11.60 17.11
N PHE A 127 6.24 -11.60 15.77
CA PHE A 127 7.46 -11.88 15.02
C PHE A 127 8.34 -10.63 14.83
N GLN A 128 7.74 -9.52 14.39
CA GLN A 128 8.49 -8.30 14.08
C GLN A 128 8.64 -7.39 15.30
N GLY A 129 7.58 -7.28 16.10
CA GLY A 129 7.55 -6.42 17.29
C GLY A 129 8.06 -7.08 18.58
N LYS A 130 8.19 -8.41 18.61
CA LYS A 130 8.61 -9.19 19.78
C LYS A 130 7.81 -8.86 21.06
N TYR A 131 6.53 -8.54 20.90
CA TYR A 131 5.62 -8.22 22.01
C TYR A 131 5.23 -9.49 22.78
N LYS A 132 4.80 -9.30 24.04
CA LYS A 132 4.24 -10.37 24.86
C LYS A 132 2.86 -10.80 24.34
N TRP A 133 2.44 -12.01 24.68
CA TRP A 133 1.16 -12.59 24.23
C TRP A 133 -0.06 -11.76 24.65
N LEU A 134 -0.09 -11.25 25.88
CA LEU A 134 -1.25 -10.51 26.39
C LEU A 134 -1.55 -9.22 25.59
N PRO A 135 -0.62 -8.26 25.40
CA PRO A 135 -0.90 -7.09 24.58
C PRO A 135 -1.17 -7.47 23.12
N THR A 136 -0.54 -8.54 22.61
CA THR A 136 -0.81 -9.03 21.27
C THR A 136 -2.25 -9.49 21.11
N LEU A 137 -2.77 -10.31 22.04
CA LEU A 137 -4.15 -10.78 22.01
C LEU A 137 -5.14 -9.61 22.12
N CYS A 138 -4.89 -8.67 23.03
CA CYS A 138 -5.74 -7.50 23.21
C CYS A 138 -5.84 -6.66 21.93
N VAL A 139 -4.72 -6.38 21.26
CA VAL A 139 -4.71 -5.51 20.06
C VAL A 139 -5.21 -6.27 18.82
N SER A 140 -4.76 -7.52 18.63
CA SER A 140 -5.14 -8.32 17.46
C SER A 140 -6.62 -8.69 17.42
N LEU A 141 -7.28 -8.82 18.58
CA LEU A 141 -8.73 -9.03 18.64
C LEU A 141 -9.48 -7.71 18.79
N GLY A 142 -8.96 -6.78 19.59
CA GLY A 142 -9.61 -5.50 19.88
C GLY A 142 -9.74 -4.62 18.65
N VAL A 143 -8.69 -4.47 17.84
CA VAL A 143 -8.72 -3.59 16.66
C VAL A 143 -9.73 -4.08 15.62
N PRO A 144 -9.70 -5.34 15.14
CA PRO A 144 -10.72 -5.84 14.23
C PRO A 144 -12.12 -5.85 14.85
N GLY A 145 -12.25 -6.12 16.15
CA GLY A 145 -13.54 -6.08 16.86
C GLY A 145 -14.17 -4.68 16.90
N VAL A 146 -13.36 -3.65 17.13
CA VAL A 146 -13.84 -2.25 17.06
C VAL A 146 -14.22 -1.87 15.63
N ILE A 147 -13.42 -2.26 14.64
CA ILE A 147 -13.75 -2.03 13.22
C ILE A 147 -15.04 -2.78 12.83
N PHE A 148 -15.25 -3.99 13.34
CA PHE A 148 -16.50 -4.73 13.14
C PHE A 148 -17.69 -3.96 13.71
N ALA A 149 -17.61 -3.49 14.96
CA ALA A 149 -18.68 -2.69 15.56
C ALA A 149 -18.95 -1.39 14.77
N LEU A 150 -17.89 -0.69 14.37
CA LEU A 150 -18.01 0.55 13.62
C LEU A 150 -18.70 0.35 12.26
N PHE A 151 -18.27 -0.63 11.47
CA PHE A 151 -18.77 -0.80 10.12
C PHE A 151 -20.06 -1.61 10.05
N GLU A 152 -20.15 -2.75 10.75
CA GLU A 152 -21.29 -3.66 10.62
C GLU A 152 -22.46 -3.25 11.53
N ILE A 153 -22.18 -2.77 12.74
CA ILE A 153 -23.24 -2.43 13.71
C ILE A 153 -23.67 -0.97 13.58
N TRP A 154 -22.72 -0.03 13.49
CA TRP A 154 -23.05 1.40 13.47
C TRP A 154 -23.27 1.96 12.06
N PHE A 155 -22.36 1.70 11.12
CA PHE A 155 -22.48 2.23 9.76
C PHE A 155 -23.30 1.35 8.82
N LEU A 156 -23.55 0.09 9.17
CA LEU A 156 -24.24 -0.91 8.34
C LEU A 156 -23.60 -1.04 6.94
N ILE A 157 -22.28 -0.87 6.86
CA ILE A 157 -21.48 -1.01 5.66
C ILE A 157 -20.81 -2.38 5.69
N PRO A 158 -21.20 -3.32 4.82
CA PRO A 158 -20.64 -4.66 4.83
C PRO A 158 -19.19 -4.64 4.33
N LEU A 159 -18.29 -5.22 5.12
CA LEU A 159 -16.90 -5.46 4.70
C LEU A 159 -16.74 -6.89 4.16
N PRO A 160 -15.63 -7.22 3.46
CA PRO A 160 -15.41 -8.57 2.96
C PRO A 160 -15.39 -9.61 4.09
N LYS A 161 -16.46 -10.42 4.19
CA LYS A 161 -16.67 -11.41 5.27
C LYS A 161 -16.10 -12.77 4.92
N GLY A 162 -15.60 -13.46 5.94
CA GLY A 162 -15.08 -14.80 5.85
C GLY A 162 -16.12 -15.88 6.13
N PRO A 163 -15.69 -17.15 6.20
CA PRO A 163 -16.53 -18.25 6.65
C PRO A 163 -16.97 -18.11 8.12
N LEU A 164 -16.11 -17.55 8.98
CA LEU A 164 -16.37 -17.44 10.42
C LEU A 164 -17.50 -16.46 10.71
N GLU A 165 -17.48 -15.29 10.06
CA GLU A 165 -18.53 -14.28 10.20
C GLU A 165 -19.88 -14.82 9.67
N ARG A 166 -19.84 -15.55 8.53
CA ARG A 166 -21.03 -16.22 7.97
C ARG A 166 -21.63 -17.25 8.91
N MET A 167 -20.81 -18.00 9.64
CA MET A 167 -21.29 -18.95 10.65
C MET A 167 -21.95 -18.26 11.85
N LEU A 168 -21.53 -17.03 12.16
CA LEU A 168 -22.08 -16.22 13.25
C LEU A 168 -23.32 -15.40 12.82
N GLY A 169 -23.80 -15.59 11.58
CA GLY A 169 -24.99 -14.92 11.06
C GLY A 169 -24.74 -13.50 10.52
N TYR A 170 -23.48 -13.15 10.24
CA TYR A 170 -23.07 -11.89 9.61
C TYR A 170 -22.58 -12.09 8.19
#